data_AF-A0A9D7M5Z1-F1
#
_entry.id   AF-A0A9D7M5Z1-F1
#
_cell.length_a   1.000
_cell.length_b   1.000
_cell.length_c   1.000
_cell.angle_alpha   90.00
_cell.angle_beta   90.00
_cell.angle_gamma   90.00
#
_symmetry.space_group_name_H-M   'P 1'
#
loop_
_entity.id
_entity.type
_entity.pdbx_description
1 polymer ?
#
loop_
_entity_poly.entity_id
_entity_poly.type
_entity_poly.pdbx_seq_one_letter_code
_entity_poly.pdbx_strand_id
1 'polypeptide(L)'
;MKPKETKVTRENLTWLLESPVEVKMELLQSHLSVCQLIINQILEECQNSLAGARYDRNKPHGGRYSRWGYNEGSVRIADEKIGIKVPRLIDHQDDSTFNVPESHQCRIIGQERKES
;
A
#
# COMPACT_ATOMS: atom_id res chain seq x y z
N MET A 1 35.69 -19.34 18.08
CA MET A 1 35.68 -18.85 16.68
C MET A 1 34.22 -18.71 16.28
N LYS A 2 33.72 -17.49 16.05
CA LYS A 2 32.33 -17.31 15.58
C LYS A 2 32.26 -17.75 14.11
N PRO A 3 31.31 -18.61 13.71
CA PRO A 3 31.18 -19.01 12.32
C PRO A 3 30.91 -17.78 11.46
N LYS A 4 31.62 -17.69 10.33
CA LYS A 4 31.49 -16.60 9.37
C LYS A 4 30.21 -16.84 8.58
N GLU A 5 29.19 -16.00 8.77
CA GLU A 5 27.98 -16.02 7.94
C GLU A 5 28.37 -15.78 6.49
N THR A 6 28.44 -16.86 5.72
CA THR A 6 28.78 -16.80 4.31
C THR A 6 27.48 -16.60 3.57
N LYS A 7 27.17 -15.36 3.15
CA LYS A 7 25.99 -15.08 2.33
C LYS A 7 26.11 -15.85 1.02
N VAL A 8 25.27 -16.86 0.84
CA VAL A 8 25.19 -17.65 -0.39
C VAL A 8 24.47 -16.79 -1.43
N THR A 9 25.19 -16.33 -2.44
CA THR A 9 24.67 -15.40 -3.47
C THR A 9 23.89 -16.11 -4.60
N ARG A 10 23.62 -17.40 -4.48
CA ARG A 10 23.02 -18.27 -5.50
C ARG A 10 21.79 -19.05 -5.01
N GLU A 11 21.07 -18.50 -4.05
CA GLU A 11 19.80 -19.06 -3.60
C GLU A 11 18.76 -18.96 -4.74
N ASN A 12 18.01 -20.05 -4.98
CA ASN A 12 17.00 -20.14 -6.03
C ASN A 12 15.68 -20.69 -5.45
N LEU A 13 14.64 -20.82 -6.28
CA LEU A 13 13.34 -21.30 -5.82
C LEU A 13 13.42 -22.69 -5.17
N THR A 14 14.28 -23.58 -5.64
CA THR A 14 14.49 -24.90 -5.04
C THR A 14 15.02 -24.77 -3.61
N TRP A 15 16.04 -23.94 -3.40
CA TRP A 15 16.58 -23.67 -2.05
C TRP A 15 15.51 -23.10 -1.11
N LEU A 16 14.66 -22.18 -1.59
CA LEU A 16 13.57 -21.62 -0.80
C LEU A 16 12.53 -22.70 -0.43
N LEU A 17 12.19 -23.58 -1.37
CA LEU A 17 11.24 -24.68 -1.12
C LEU A 17 11.79 -25.73 -0.15
N GLU A 18 13.11 -25.91 -0.10
CA GLU A 18 13.80 -26.81 0.84
C GLU A 18 14.10 -26.14 2.19
N SER A 19 13.95 -24.81 2.28
CA SER A 19 14.23 -24.06 3.50
C SER A 19 13.28 -24.42 4.67
N PRO A 20 13.71 -24.16 5.92
CA PRO A 20 12.86 -24.31 7.11
C PRO A 20 11.55 -23.53 6.98
N VAL A 21 10.53 -23.97 7.72
CA VAL A 21 9.18 -23.35 7.69
C VAL A 21 9.25 -21.88 8.09
N GLU A 22 10.12 -21.54 9.03
CA GLU A 22 10.34 -20.19 9.55
C GLU A 22 10.73 -19.22 8.42
N VAL A 23 11.66 -19.62 7.54
CA VAL A 23 12.11 -18.82 6.39
C VAL A 23 10.96 -18.57 5.41
N LYS A 24 10.14 -19.60 5.16
CA LYS A 24 8.97 -19.48 4.29
C LYS A 24 7.91 -18.55 4.90
N MET A 25 7.72 -18.61 6.22
CA MET A 25 6.81 -17.72 6.93
C MET A 25 7.29 -16.26 6.89
N GLU A 26 8.58 -16.01 7.08
CA GLU A 26 9.18 -14.68 6.92
C GLU A 26 8.97 -14.13 5.51
N LEU A 27 9.10 -14.98 4.47
CA LEU A 27 8.83 -14.56 3.10
C LEU A 27 7.36 -14.16 2.89
N LEU A 28 6.41 -14.91 3.45
CA LEU A 28 4.99 -14.56 3.38
C LEU A 28 4.70 -13.22 4.07
N GLN A 29 5.30 -12.96 5.23
CA GLN A 29 5.18 -11.67 5.93
C GLN A 29 5.83 -10.53 5.13
N SER A 30 6.97 -10.78 4.50
CA SER A 30 7.63 -9.83 3.60
C SER A 30 6.74 -9.48 2.42
N HIS A 31 6.10 -10.48 1.80
CA HIS A 31 5.15 -10.29 0.72
C HIS A 31 3.96 -9.39 1.12
N LEU A 32 3.38 -9.59 2.31
CA LEU A 32 2.32 -8.71 2.82
C LEU A 32 2.80 -7.27 3.01
N SER A 33 4.04 -7.10 3.49
CA SER A 33 4.67 -5.79 3.63
C SER A 33 4.87 -5.10 2.27
N VAL A 34 5.31 -5.85 1.25
CA VAL A 34 5.43 -5.34 -0.13
C VAL A 34 4.06 -4.93 -0.67
N CYS A 35 3.02 -5.73 -0.44
CA CYS A 35 1.67 -5.37 -0.84
C CYS A 35 1.20 -4.06 -0.19
N GLN A 36 1.46 -3.87 1.11
CA GLN A 36 1.13 -2.64 1.82
C GLN A 36 1.87 -1.42 1.24
N LEU A 37 3.15 -1.57 0.88
CA LEU A 37 3.91 -0.51 0.22
C LEU A 37 3.30 -0.12 -1.12
N ILE A 38 2.90 -1.09 -1.95
CA ILE A 38 2.24 -0.84 -3.24
C ILE A 38 0.91 -0.11 -3.04
N ILE A 39 0.09 -0.52 -2.06
CA ILE A 39 -1.17 0.16 -1.75
C ILE A 39 -0.92 1.61 -1.35
N ASN A 40 0.07 1.87 -0.50
CA ASN A 40 0.43 3.23 -0.09
C ASN A 40 0.86 4.08 -1.29
N GLN A 41 1.66 3.52 -2.20
CA GLN A 41 2.10 4.19 -3.42
C GLN A 41 0.91 4.57 -4.32
N ILE A 42 -0.02 3.64 -4.57
CA ILE A 42 -1.23 3.90 -5.37
C ILE A 42 -2.06 5.03 -4.75
N LEU A 43 -2.29 4.98 -3.44
CA LEU A 43 -3.06 6.02 -2.74
C LEU A 43 -2.37 7.39 -2.79
N GLU A 44 -1.03 7.41 -2.71
CA GLU A 44 -0.25 8.64 -2.87
C GLU A 44 -0.35 9.20 -4.29
N GLU A 45 -0.25 8.36 -5.33
CA GLU A 45 -0.40 8.78 -6.72
C GLU A 45 -1.78 9.39 -6.98
N CYS A 46 -2.84 8.73 -6.50
CA CYS A 46 -4.20 9.26 -6.60
C CYS A 46 -4.34 10.60 -5.83
N GLN A 47 -3.77 10.72 -4.62
CA GLN A 47 -3.75 12.00 -3.90
C GLN A 47 -3.00 13.09 -4.68
N ASN A 48 -1.86 12.75 -5.28
CA ASN A 48 -1.02 13.65 -6.06
C ASN A 48 -1.74 14.12 -7.33
N SER A 49 -2.55 13.26 -7.96
CA SER A 49 -3.34 13.63 -9.14
C SER A 49 -4.31 14.77 -8.85
N LEU A 50 -4.87 14.82 -7.63
CA LEU A 50 -5.85 15.82 -7.21
C LEU A 50 -5.20 17.06 -6.58
N ALA A 51 -4.29 16.87 -5.62
CA ALA A 51 -3.72 17.96 -4.82
C ALA A 51 -2.30 18.38 -5.25
N GLY A 52 -1.71 17.68 -6.22
CA GLY A 52 -0.33 17.88 -6.66
C GLY A 52 0.69 17.23 -5.73
N ALA A 53 1.95 17.25 -6.18
CA ALA A 53 3.08 16.82 -5.36
C ALA A 53 3.23 17.71 -4.11
N ARG A 54 3.84 17.17 -3.05
CA ARG A 54 4.12 17.96 -1.85
C ARG A 54 5.04 19.13 -2.20
N TYR A 55 4.73 20.30 -1.63
CA TYR A 55 5.46 21.55 -1.81
C TYR A 55 5.48 22.10 -3.24
N ASP A 56 4.70 21.52 -4.16
CA ASP A 56 4.52 22.09 -5.48
C ASP A 56 3.64 23.35 -5.41
N ARG A 57 4.08 24.40 -6.09
CA ARG A 57 3.33 25.66 -6.23
C ARG A 57 2.34 25.59 -7.39
N ASN A 58 2.61 24.75 -8.38
CA ASN A 58 1.75 24.55 -9.54
C ASN A 58 0.78 23.41 -9.27
N LYS A 59 -0.29 23.73 -8.54
CA LYS A 59 -1.28 22.72 -8.13
C LYS A 59 -2.20 22.32 -9.30
N PRO A 60 -2.51 21.02 -9.45
CA PRO A 60 -3.60 20.55 -10.29
C PRO A 60 -4.92 21.23 -9.93
N HIS A 61 -5.86 21.24 -10.88
CA HIS A 61 -7.22 21.78 -10.69
C HIS A 61 -7.24 23.21 -10.12
N GLY A 62 -6.23 24.03 -10.42
CA GLY A 62 -6.11 25.40 -9.90
C GLY A 62 -6.01 25.48 -8.37
N GLY A 63 -5.64 24.38 -7.70
CA GLY A 63 -5.60 24.32 -6.24
C GLY A 63 -6.97 24.11 -5.57
N ARG A 64 -7.99 23.67 -6.31
CA ARG A 64 -9.32 23.29 -5.74
C ARG A 64 -9.20 22.27 -4.62
N TYR A 65 -8.27 21.34 -4.72
CA TYR A 65 -8.05 20.29 -3.73
C TYR A 65 -6.78 20.53 -2.90
N SER A 66 -6.88 20.34 -1.58
CA SER A 66 -5.73 20.33 -0.67
C SER A 66 -5.69 19.07 0.17
N ARG A 67 -4.50 18.67 0.60
CA ARG A 67 -4.34 17.56 1.56
C ARG A 67 -4.89 17.98 2.92
N TRP A 68 -5.64 17.08 3.57
CA TRP A 68 -6.33 17.34 4.84
C TRP A 68 -6.03 16.28 5.92
N GLY A 69 -4.96 15.51 5.74
CA GLY A 69 -4.53 14.45 6.64
C GLY A 69 -4.89 13.06 6.12
N TYR A 70 -5.15 12.14 7.06
CA TYR A 70 -5.42 10.74 6.77
C TYR A 70 -6.54 10.23 7.67
N ASN A 71 -7.31 9.26 7.17
CA ASN A 71 -8.24 8.45 7.95
C ASN A 71 -7.65 7.04 8.13
N GLU A 72 -8.04 6.37 9.22
CA GLU A 72 -7.75 4.95 9.38
C GLU A 72 -8.56 4.14 8.36
N GLY A 73 -7.90 3.17 7.74
CA GLY A 73 -8.54 2.22 6.84
C GLY A 73 -7.88 0.85 6.94
N SER A 74 -8.43 -0.09 6.19
CA SER A 74 -7.85 -1.42 6.08
C SER A 74 -8.12 -2.01 4.72
N VAL A 75 -7.17 -2.80 4.24
CA VAL A 75 -7.29 -3.62 3.05
C VAL A 75 -7.27 -5.08 3.47
N ARG A 76 -8.14 -5.90 2.86
CA ARG A 76 -8.05 -7.35 2.96
C ARG A 76 -7.24 -7.90 1.79
N ILE A 77 -6.21 -8.67 2.11
CA ILE A 77 -5.40 -9.43 1.15
C ILE A 77 -5.54 -10.90 1.53
N ALA A 78 -6.24 -11.67 0.70
CA ALA A 78 -6.70 -13.01 1.07
C ALA A 78 -7.44 -13.00 2.43
N ASP A 79 -6.91 -13.70 3.43
CA ASP A 79 -7.48 -13.79 4.78
C ASP A 79 -6.89 -12.76 5.77
N GLU A 80 -5.89 -12.00 5.36
CA GLU A 80 -5.20 -11.04 6.21
C GLU A 80 -5.78 -9.63 6.09
N LYS A 81 -5.99 -8.98 7.23
CA LYS A 81 -6.45 -7.58 7.30
C LYS A 81 -5.28 -6.66 7.61
N ILE A 82 -4.87 -5.87 6.63
CA ILE A 82 -3.76 -4.93 6.75
C ILE A 82 -4.31 -3.53 7.02
N GLY A 83 -3.82 -2.87 8.07
CA GLY A 83 -4.13 -1.47 8.37
C GLY A 83 -3.39 -0.52 7.41
N ILE A 84 -4.11 0.49 6.91
CA ILE A 84 -3.54 1.51 6.03
C ILE A 84 -4.01 2.92 6.43
N LYS A 85 -3.25 3.94 6.04
CA LYS A 85 -3.65 5.34 6.18
C LYS A 85 -4.24 5.82 4.86
N VAL A 86 -5.55 6.04 4.82
CA VAL A 86 -6.23 6.52 3.62
C VAL A 86 -6.08 8.03 3.54
N PRO A 87 -5.49 8.60 2.47
CA PRO A 87 -5.32 10.03 2.36
C PRO A 87 -6.67 10.75 2.28
N ARG A 88 -6.78 11.85 3.01
CA ARG A 88 -7.94 12.73 3.05
C ARG A 88 -7.62 14.05 2.33
N LEU A 89 -8.58 14.52 1.57
CA LEU A 89 -8.54 15.76 0.79
C LEU A 89 -9.67 16.68 1.24
N ILE A 90 -9.48 17.98 1.06
CA ILE A 90 -10.53 19.00 1.16
C ILE A 90 -10.78 19.59 -0.23
N ASP A 91 -12.05 19.76 -0.57
CA ASP A 91 -12.51 20.54 -1.73
C ASP A 91 -12.86 21.95 -1.27
N HIS A 92 -12.11 22.96 -1.74
CA HIS A 92 -12.34 24.36 -1.37
C HIS A 92 -13.57 24.98 -2.02
N GLN A 93 -14.17 24.35 -3.04
CA GLN A 93 -15.41 24.86 -3.63
C GLN A 93 -16.63 24.54 -2.77
N ASP A 94 -16.67 23.31 -2.25
CA ASP A 94 -17.82 22.78 -1.51
C ASP A 94 -17.58 22.73 0.01
N ASP A 95 -16.40 23.17 0.48
CA ASP A 95 -15.91 23.09 1.86
C ASP A 95 -16.12 21.70 2.49
N SER A 96 -15.84 20.66 1.70
CA SER A 96 -16.10 19.28 2.07
C SER A 96 -14.82 18.45 2.07
N THR A 97 -14.75 17.48 2.99
CA THR A 97 -13.60 16.57 3.09
C THR A 97 -13.98 15.18 2.62
N PHE A 98 -13.08 14.54 1.88
CA PHE A 98 -13.31 13.22 1.31
C PHE A 98 -12.01 12.40 1.28
N ASN A 99 -12.15 11.09 1.24
CA ASN A 99 -11.02 10.19 0.99
C ASN A 99 -10.72 10.16 -0.51
N VAL A 100 -9.48 9.88 -0.86
CA VAL A 100 -9.11 9.55 -2.25
C VAL A 100 -10.12 8.55 -2.84
N PRO A 101 -10.79 8.85 -3.97
CA PRO A 101 -11.89 8.03 -4.49
C PRO A 101 -11.53 6.55 -4.69
N GLU A 102 -10.32 6.28 -5.16
CA GLU A 102 -9.77 4.96 -5.48
C GLU A 102 -9.53 4.10 -4.23
N SER A 103 -9.55 4.69 -3.04
CA SER A 103 -9.43 3.94 -1.77
C SER A 103 -10.50 2.86 -1.60
N HIS A 104 -11.66 3.01 -2.25
CA HIS A 104 -12.71 1.98 -2.27
C HIS A 104 -12.28 0.72 -3.02
N GLN A 105 -11.54 0.88 -4.12
CA GLN A 105 -11.07 -0.22 -4.95
C GLN A 105 -9.99 -1.05 -4.24
N CYS A 106 -9.20 -0.39 -3.39
CA CYS A 106 -8.17 -1.05 -2.60
C CYS A 106 -8.73 -1.92 -1.46
N ARG A 107 -10.04 -1.84 -1.12
CA ARG A 107 -10.57 -2.50 0.10
C ARG A 107 -10.46 -4.03 0.08
N ILE A 108 -10.55 -4.65 -1.09
CA ILE A 108 -10.49 -6.10 -1.27
C ILE A 108 -9.60 -6.40 -2.47
N ILE A 109 -8.44 -7.02 -2.22
CA ILE A 109 -7.52 -7.45 -3.26
C ILE A 109 -7.38 -8.97 -3.15
N GLY A 110 -7.62 -9.69 -4.25
CA GLY A 110 -7.39 -11.13 -4.34
C GLY A 110 -8.53 -12.03 -3.84
N GLN A 111 -9.77 -11.54 -3.72
CA GLN A 111 -10.94 -12.41 -3.58
C GLN A 111 -11.58 -12.66 -4.95
N GLU A 112 -11.81 -13.93 -5.30
CA GLU A 112 -12.70 -14.29 -6.40
C GLU A 112 -14.06 -13.64 -6.12
N ARG A 113 -14.57 -12.84 -7.06
CA ARG A 113 -15.97 -12.43 -7.02
C ARG A 113 -16.78 -13.71 -7.12
N LYS A 114 -17.36 -14.17 -6.00
CA LYS A 114 -18.39 -15.20 -6.06
C LYS A 114 -19.55 -14.61 -6.85
N GLU A 115 -19.63 -14.95 -8.12
CA GLU A 115 -20.83 -14.74 -8.93
C GLU A 115 -21.97 -15.49 -8.22
N SER A 116 -23.02 -14.76 -7.86
CA SER A 116 -24.29 -15.32 -7.35
C SER A 116 -25.21 -15.65 -8.51
#